data_AF-A0A3B0WIZ2-F1
#
_entry.id   AF-A0A3B0WIZ2-F1
#
_cell.length_a   1.000
_cell.length_b   1.000
_cell.length_c   1.000
_cell.angle_alpha   90.00
_cell.angle_beta   90.00
_cell.angle_gamma   90.00
#
_symmetry.space_group_name_H-M   'P 1'
#
loop_
_entity.id
_entity.type
_entity.pdbx_description
1 polymer ?
#
loop_
_entity_poly.entity_id
_entity_poly.type
_entity_poly.pdbx_seq_one_letter_code
_entity_poly.pdbx_strand_id
1 'polypeptide(L)'
;MREWQLPKSLQEMTEFHIEPEKACDYKLETAIIHIATCITNNALAEIPISSDTLNINPIAWELTKLSVDDMEGIKAEVDLQASSVMGMLFSHKKSA
;
A
#
# COMPACT_ATOMS: atom_id res chain seq x y z
N MET A 1 -5.10 12.78 11.56
CA MET A 1 -5.88 13.11 10.35
C MET A 1 -7.00 14.12 10.61
N ARG A 2 -7.90 13.89 11.59
CA ARG A 2 -9.03 14.79 11.91
C ARG A 2 -8.62 16.17 12.43
N GLU A 3 -7.69 16.21 13.39
CA GLU A 3 -7.17 17.48 13.95
C GLU A 3 -6.46 18.36 12.91
N TRP A 4 -5.90 17.75 11.88
CA TRP A 4 -5.25 18.46 10.77
C TRP A 4 -6.24 18.82 9.66
N GLN A 5 -7.53 18.56 9.87
CA GLN A 5 -8.62 18.83 8.93
C GLN A 5 -8.36 18.29 7.51
N LEU A 6 -7.67 17.16 7.40
CA LEU A 6 -7.40 16.53 6.11
C LEU A 6 -8.69 16.02 5.44
N PRO A 7 -8.73 15.86 4.11
CA PRO A 7 -9.88 15.30 3.39
C PRO A 7 -10.39 14.00 3.99
N LYS A 8 -11.71 13.77 3.89
CA LYS A 8 -12.38 12.59 4.42
C LYS A 8 -11.83 11.29 3.84
N SER A 9 -11.43 11.28 2.58
CA SER A 9 -10.74 10.16 1.94
C SER A 9 -9.48 9.74 2.69
N LEU A 10 -8.61 10.71 3.02
CA LEU A 10 -7.37 10.43 3.77
C LEU A 10 -7.66 9.97 5.20
N GLN A 11 -8.72 10.50 5.83
CA GLN A 11 -9.14 10.06 7.16
C GLN A 11 -9.56 8.59 7.13
N GLU A 12 -10.47 8.23 6.22
CA GLU A 12 -11.08 6.91 6.15
C GLU A 12 -10.08 5.82 5.75
N MET A 13 -9.29 6.05 4.70
CA MET A 13 -8.30 5.06 4.26
C MET A 13 -7.24 4.81 5.34
N THR A 14 -6.82 5.84 6.09
CA THR A 14 -5.89 5.66 7.20
C THR A 14 -6.53 4.92 8.36
N GLU A 15 -7.81 5.17 8.63
CA GLU A 15 -8.57 4.53 9.71
C GLU A 15 -8.85 3.04 9.44
N PHE A 16 -9.13 2.67 8.18
CA PHE A 16 -9.62 1.33 7.85
C PHE A 16 -8.73 0.51 6.91
N HIS A 17 -7.54 0.95 6.49
CA HIS A 17 -6.67 0.14 5.61
C HIS A 17 -6.27 -1.23 6.17
N ILE A 18 -6.36 -1.47 7.48
CA ILE A 18 -6.12 -2.79 8.07
C ILE A 18 -7.35 -3.71 7.90
N GLU A 19 -8.55 -3.13 7.97
CA GLU A 19 -9.85 -3.79 7.90
C GLU A 19 -10.73 -3.09 6.83
N PRO A 20 -10.37 -3.22 5.53
CA PRO A 20 -10.97 -2.41 4.45
C PRO A 20 -12.48 -2.61 4.28
N GLU A 21 -13.05 -3.69 4.79
CA GLU A 21 -14.48 -3.95 4.83
C GLU A 21 -15.28 -2.97 5.70
N LYS A 22 -14.60 -2.26 6.63
CA LYS A 22 -15.22 -1.24 7.48
C LYS A 22 -15.33 0.13 6.79
N ALA A 23 -14.68 0.31 5.64
CA ALA A 23 -14.82 1.54 4.86
C ALA A 23 -16.25 1.69 4.30
N CYS A 24 -16.73 2.93 4.28
CA CYS A 24 -18.07 3.30 3.85
C CYS A 24 -18.03 4.09 2.54
N ASP A 25 -17.36 5.24 2.54
CA ASP A 25 -17.42 6.22 1.44
C ASP A 25 -16.22 6.08 0.49
N TYR A 26 -15.05 5.66 0.99
CA TYR A 26 -13.78 5.61 0.23
C TYR A 26 -13.21 4.19 0.18
N LYS A 27 -14.06 3.24 -0.20
CA LYS A 27 -13.75 1.80 -0.17
C LYS A 27 -12.61 1.41 -1.11
N LEU A 28 -12.60 1.96 -2.33
CA LEU A 28 -11.58 1.62 -3.33
C LEU A 28 -10.20 2.13 -2.88
N GLU A 29 -10.12 3.37 -2.43
CA GLU A 29 -8.88 3.96 -1.90
C GLU A 29 -8.38 3.18 -0.68
N THR A 30 -9.29 2.82 0.23
CA THR A 30 -8.94 2.00 1.39
C THR A 30 -8.41 0.62 0.98
N ALA A 31 -9.03 -0.03 -0.01
CA ALA A 31 -8.56 -1.29 -0.58
C ALA A 31 -7.17 -1.16 -1.23
N ILE A 32 -6.90 -0.07 -1.95
CA ILE A 32 -5.58 0.19 -2.56
C ILE A 32 -4.52 0.32 -1.47
N ILE A 33 -4.78 1.10 -0.42
CA ILE A 33 -3.82 1.26 0.70
C ILE A 33 -3.64 -0.05 1.47
N HIS A 34 -4.70 -0.86 1.62
CA HIS A 34 -4.61 -2.18 2.22
C HIS A 34 -3.63 -3.09 1.45
N ILE A 35 -3.83 -3.22 0.13
CA ILE A 35 -2.94 -4.03 -0.74
C ILE A 35 -1.50 -3.51 -0.66
N ALA A 36 -1.30 -2.20 -0.80
CA ALA A 36 0.02 -1.59 -0.71
C ALA A 36 0.72 -1.88 0.63
N THR A 37 -0.04 -1.86 1.74
CA THR A 37 0.47 -2.18 3.07
C THR A 37 0.91 -3.64 3.16
N CYS A 38 0.11 -4.59 2.66
CA CYS A 38 0.47 -6.01 2.67
C CYS A 38 1.72 -6.30 1.83
N ILE A 39 1.81 -5.74 0.62
CA ILE A 39 3.00 -5.88 -0.25
C ILE A 39 4.25 -5.32 0.45
N THR A 40 4.12 -4.13 1.04
CA THR A 40 5.24 -3.46 1.73
C THR A 40 5.69 -4.25 2.94
N ASN A 41 4.76 -4.78 3.75
CA ASN A 41 5.08 -5.59 4.91
C ASN A 41 5.84 -6.86 4.53
N ASN A 42 5.41 -7.56 3.47
CA ASN A 42 6.14 -8.73 2.96
C ASN A 42 7.54 -8.35 2.46
N ALA A 43 7.66 -7.22 1.73
CA ALA A 43 8.95 -6.73 1.26
C ALA A 43 9.92 -6.42 2.41
N LEU A 44 9.43 -5.75 3.47
CA LEU A 44 10.23 -5.44 4.66
C LEU A 44 10.62 -6.69 5.47
N ALA A 45 9.77 -7.72 5.46
CA ALA A 45 10.04 -9.00 6.10
C ALA A 45 10.85 -9.98 5.22
N GLU A 46 11.25 -9.56 4.02
CA GLU A 46 11.92 -10.40 3.02
C GLU A 46 11.14 -11.68 2.66
N ILE A 47 9.80 -11.61 2.73
CA ILE A 47 8.89 -12.70 2.37
C ILE A 47 8.52 -12.59 0.89
N PRO A 48 8.71 -13.64 0.08
CA PRO A 48 8.29 -13.63 -1.32
C PRO A 48 6.79 -13.41 -1.47
N ILE A 49 6.38 -12.76 -2.57
CA ILE A 49 4.96 -12.63 -2.90
C ILE A 49 4.43 -13.96 -3.41
N SER A 50 3.34 -14.43 -2.80
CA SER A 50 2.56 -15.57 -3.25
C SER A 50 1.13 -15.50 -2.68
N SER A 51 0.24 -16.36 -3.14
CA SER A 51 -1.12 -16.49 -2.61
C SER A 51 -1.14 -16.82 -1.11
N ASP A 52 -0.14 -17.55 -0.64
CA ASP A 52 -0.10 -18.08 0.72
C ASP A 52 0.52 -17.08 1.71
N THR A 53 1.24 -16.09 1.19
CA THR A 53 1.98 -15.10 1.98
C THR A 53 1.32 -13.73 1.97
N LEU A 54 0.57 -13.39 0.91
CA LEU A 54 -0.19 -12.15 0.85
C LEU A 54 -1.53 -12.31 1.57
N ASN A 55 -1.56 -11.91 2.84
CA ASN A 55 -2.79 -11.82 3.61
C ASN A 55 -3.57 -10.54 3.24
N ILE A 56 -4.15 -10.53 2.03
CA ILE A 56 -4.99 -9.44 1.53
C ILE A 56 -6.46 -9.81 1.74
N ASN A 57 -7.22 -8.88 2.32
CA ASN A 57 -8.65 -9.03 2.54
C ASN A 57 -9.38 -9.22 1.19
N PRO A 58 -10.28 -10.23 1.06
CA PRO A 58 -10.99 -10.50 -0.19
C PRO A 58 -11.72 -9.31 -0.82
N ILE A 59 -12.24 -8.38 -0.01
CA ILE A 59 -12.94 -7.20 -0.54
C ILE A 59 -12.00 -6.29 -1.34
N ALA A 60 -10.71 -6.27 -1.01
CA ALA A 60 -9.74 -5.47 -1.72
C ALA A 60 -9.51 -6.00 -3.14
N TRP A 61 -9.47 -7.33 -3.32
CA TRP A 61 -9.44 -7.96 -4.65
C TRP A 61 -10.71 -7.65 -5.44
N GLU A 62 -11.87 -7.76 -4.81
CA GLU A 62 -13.15 -7.48 -5.46
C GLU A 62 -13.24 -6.04 -5.96
N LEU A 63 -12.83 -5.07 -5.14
CA LEU A 63 -12.93 -3.64 -5.45
C LEU A 63 -11.91 -3.20 -6.50
N THR A 64 -10.67 -3.68 -6.39
CA THR A 64 -9.57 -3.27 -7.29
C THR A 64 -9.55 -4.05 -8.61
N LYS A 65 -10.21 -5.21 -8.66
CA LYS A 65 -10.16 -6.18 -9.76
C LYS A 65 -8.74 -6.71 -10.05
N LEU A 66 -7.83 -6.53 -9.10
CA LEU A 66 -6.50 -7.13 -9.12
C LEU A 66 -6.56 -8.57 -8.64
N SER A 67 -5.49 -9.29 -8.90
CA SER A 67 -5.26 -10.67 -8.50
C SER A 67 -3.84 -10.84 -7.98
N VAL A 68 -3.56 -12.01 -7.40
CA VAL A 68 -2.20 -12.36 -6.95
C VAL A 68 -1.19 -12.33 -8.09
N ASP A 69 -1.61 -12.68 -9.31
CA ASP A 69 -0.75 -12.73 -10.49
C ASP A 69 -0.25 -11.32 -10.91
N ASP A 70 -0.98 -10.27 -10.53
CA ASP A 70 -0.58 -8.88 -10.80
C ASP A 70 0.50 -8.38 -9.83
N MET A 71 0.66 -9.04 -8.67
CA MET A 71 1.42 -8.51 -7.54
C MET A 71 2.92 -8.50 -7.76
N GLU A 72 3.46 -9.51 -8.45
CA GLU A 72 4.89 -9.57 -8.74
C GLU A 72 5.33 -8.41 -9.64
N GLY A 73 4.55 -8.14 -10.71
CA GLY A 73 4.80 -7.02 -11.61
C GLY A 73 4.64 -5.66 -10.92
N ILE A 74 3.59 -5.50 -10.11
CA ILE A 74 3.38 -4.27 -9.32
C ILE A 74 4.53 -4.05 -8.34
N LYS A 75 4.98 -5.08 -7.62
CA LYS A 75 6.10 -4.95 -6.67
C LYS A 75 7.38 -4.53 -7.37
N ALA A 76 7.70 -5.16 -8.50
CA ALA A 76 8.91 -4.84 -9.26
C ALA A 76 8.93 -3.36 -9.70
N GLU A 77 7.80 -2.85 -10.20
CA GLU A 77 7.68 -1.45 -10.60
C GLU A 77 7.78 -0.50 -9.39
N VAL A 78 7.10 -0.83 -8.28
CA VAL A 78 7.12 -0.03 -7.05
C VAL A 78 8.54 0.05 -6.46
N ASP A 79 9.28 -1.05 -6.40
CA ASP A 79 10.66 -1.07 -5.89
C ASP A 79 11.56 -0.11 -6.69
N LEU A 80 11.39 -0.08 -8.01
CA LEU A 80 12.14 0.76 -8.95
C LEU A 80 11.80 2.25 -8.76
N GLN A 81 10.50 2.56 -8.70
CA GLN A 81 10.00 3.93 -8.48
C GLN A 81 10.38 4.45 -7.09
N ALA A 82 10.22 3.65 -6.03
CA ALA A 82 10.55 4.03 -4.66
C ALA A 82 12.04 4.34 -4.54
N SER A 83 12.91 3.50 -5.10
CA SER A 83 14.36 3.73 -5.10
C SER A 83 14.74 5.03 -5.81
N SER A 84 14.10 5.31 -6.96
CA SER A 84 14.30 6.55 -7.72
C SER A 84 13.92 7.79 -6.90
N VAL A 85 12.71 7.81 -6.33
CA VAL A 85 12.20 8.94 -5.54
C VAL A 85 13.05 9.16 -4.28
N MET A 86 13.41 8.10 -3.57
CA MET A 86 14.27 8.20 -2.38
C MET A 86 15.66 8.75 -2.73
N GLY A 87 16.23 8.35 -3.87
CA GLY A 87 17.47 8.90 -4.38
C GLY A 87 17.41 10.41 -4.66
N MET A 88 16.27 10.92 -5.12
CA MET A 88 16.06 12.36 -5.35
C MET A 88 15.96 13.13 -4.04
N LEU A 89 15.16 12.63 -3.08
CA LEU A 89 14.87 13.31 -1.82
C LEU A 89 16.06 13.34 -0.85
N PHE A 90 16.85 12.26 -0.81
CA PHE A 90 17.92 12.08 0.18
C PHE A 90 19.33 12.14 -0.41
N SER A 91 19.50 12.81 -1.56
CA SER A 91 20.76 12.93 -2.31
C SER A 91 21.92 13.64 -1.59
N HIS A 92 21.68 14.30 -0.46
CA HIS A 92 22.75 14.99 0.29
C HIS A 92 23.41 14.04 1.30
N LYS A 93 24.55 13.46 0.92
CA LYS A 93 25.52 12.94 1.90
C LYS A 93 25.93 14.11 2.81
N LYS A 94 25.80 13.93 4.13
CA LYS A 94 26.48 14.82 5.09
C LYS A 94 27.96 14.84 4.74
N SER A 95 28.52 16.00 4.39
CA SER A 95 29.96 16.21 4.54
C SER A 95 30.25 16.11 6.03
N ALA A 96 30.96 15.04 6.40
CA ALA A 96 31.63 14.94 7.68
C ALA A 96 32.91 15.79 7.65
#